data_AF-A0A5V0BEZ5-F1
#
_entry.id   AF-A0A5V0BEZ5-F1
#
_cell.length_a   1.000
_cell.length_b   1.000
_cell.length_c   1.000
_cell.angle_alpha   90.00
_cell.angle_beta   90.00
_cell.angle_gamma   90.00
#
_symmetry.space_group_name_H-M   'P 1'
#
loop_
_entity.id
_entity.type
_entity.pdbx_description
1 polymer ?
#
loop_
_entity_poly.entity_id
_entity_poly.type
_entity_poly.pdbx_seq_one_letter_code
_entity_poly.pdbx_strand_id
1 'polypeptide(L)'
;MSKVQAYVSDEVVDQINAIVEKRRSEGAKSTDVSFSSISAMLLELGLRVYKAQMARKESAFNQTEFNKVLLENILKTQLSVVKILGISSLSPHVRGNPKFEYANMVEDIRAKVGYEMENFFHENEIE
;
A
#
# COMPACT_ATOMS: atom_id res chain seq x y z
N MET A 1 24.92 8.37 -33.41
CA MET A 1 23.80 7.88 -32.58
C MET A 1 22.56 7.77 -33.44
N SER A 2 21.76 6.72 -33.25
CA SER A 2 20.48 6.58 -33.94
C SER A 2 19.48 7.63 -33.44
N LYS A 3 18.73 8.24 -34.37
CA LYS A 3 17.67 9.21 -34.02
C LYS A 3 16.37 8.46 -33.75
N VAL A 4 15.75 8.73 -32.60
CA VAL A 4 14.41 8.25 -32.26
C VAL A 4 13.46 9.43 -32.30
N GLN A 5 12.30 9.26 -32.95
CA GLN A 5 11.21 10.23 -32.94
C GLN A 5 10.01 9.54 -32.29
N ALA A 6 9.50 10.11 -31.20
CA ALA A 6 8.38 9.59 -30.46
C ALA A 6 7.40 10.73 -30.16
N TYR A 7 6.10 10.44 -30.31
CA TYR A 7 5.04 11.35 -29.92
C TYR A 7 4.64 11.01 -28.49
N VAL A 8 4.70 12.00 -27.60
CA VAL A 8 4.38 11.86 -26.17
C VAL A 8 3.33 12.89 -25.79
N SER A 9 2.65 12.69 -24.66
CA SER A 9 1.68 13.66 -24.14
C SER A 9 2.38 14.93 -23.66
N ASP A 10 1.62 16.04 -23.62
CA ASP A 10 2.11 17.33 -23.12
C ASP A 10 2.64 17.22 -21.69
N GLU A 11 2.00 16.40 -20.84
CA GLU A 11 2.47 16.12 -19.48
C GLU A 11 3.90 15.56 -19.45
N VAL A 12 4.23 14.63 -20.35
CA VAL A 12 5.58 14.06 -20.44
C VAL A 12 6.58 15.10 -20.93
N VAL A 13 6.18 15.95 -21.88
CA VAL A 13 7.02 17.07 -22.36
C VAL A 13 7.35 18.02 -21.22
N ASP A 14 6.35 18.40 -20.42
CA ASP A 14 6.50 19.30 -19.28
C ASP A 14 7.40 18.70 -18.20
N GLN A 15 7.23 17.41 -17.89
CA GLN A 15 8.10 16.70 -16.94
C GLN A 15 9.56 16.65 -17.41
N ILE A 16 9.81 16.39 -18.70
CA ILE A 16 11.17 16.38 -19.24
C ILE A 16 11.79 17.79 -19.18
N ASN A 17 11.03 18.82 -19.53
CA ASN A 17 11.48 20.22 -19.44
C ASN A 17 11.79 20.61 -18.00
N ALA A 18 10.97 20.21 -17.03
CA ALA A 18 11.24 20.44 -15.61
C ALA A 18 12.55 19.78 -15.16
N ILE A 19 12.87 18.58 -15.65
CA ILE A 19 14.15 17.91 -15.36
C ILE A 19 15.32 18.67 -15.99
N VAL A 20 15.18 19.15 -17.23
CA VAL A 20 16.19 19.95 -17.91
C VAL A 20 16.50 21.22 -17.11
N GLU A 21 15.47 21.96 -16.71
CA GLU A 21 15.63 23.20 -15.92
C GLU A 21 16.23 22.92 -14.54
N LYS A 22 15.79 21.85 -13.87
CA LYS A 22 16.39 21.43 -12.60
C LYS A 22 17.89 21.16 -12.74
N ARG A 23 18.30 20.38 -13.76
CA ARG A 23 19.73 20.08 -13.98
C ARG A 23 20.55 21.31 -14.30
N ARG A 24 19.98 22.29 -15.02
CA ARG A 24 20.62 23.60 -15.25
C ARG A 24 20.78 24.38 -13.95
N SER A 25 19.76 24.39 -13.09
CA SER A 25 19.84 25.05 -11.78
C SER A 25 20.89 24.42 -10.85
N GLU A 26 21.18 23.12 -11.02
CA GLU A 26 22.24 22.40 -10.31
C GLU A 26 23.66 22.68 -10.87
N GLY A 27 23.80 23.58 -11.85
CA GLY A 27 25.09 24.01 -12.39
C GLY A 27 25.57 23.21 -13.60
N ALA A 28 24.72 22.35 -14.19
CA ALA A 28 25.08 21.65 -15.42
C ALA A 28 25.16 22.62 -16.61
N LYS A 29 26.18 22.44 -17.46
CA LYS A 29 26.36 23.27 -18.66
C LYS A 29 25.19 23.06 -19.62
N SER A 30 24.74 24.15 -20.24
CA SER A 30 23.68 24.14 -21.25
C SER A 30 24.02 23.29 -22.48
N THR A 31 25.31 23.02 -22.73
CA THR A 31 25.79 22.13 -23.79
C THR A 31 25.55 20.66 -23.49
N ASP A 32 25.48 20.29 -22.21
CA ASP A 32 25.44 18.90 -21.77
C ASP A 32 23.99 18.46 -21.46
N VAL A 33 23.12 19.43 -21.14
CA VAL A 33 21.71 19.22 -20.79
C VAL A 33 20.78 19.79 -21.85
N SER A 34 20.15 18.89 -22.59
CA SER A 34 19.12 19.18 -23.58
C SER A 34 17.93 18.25 -23.37
N PHE A 35 16.78 18.63 -23.94
CA PHE A 35 15.60 17.77 -23.98
C PHE A 35 15.93 16.38 -24.53
N SER A 36 16.72 16.33 -25.62
CA SER A 36 17.10 15.07 -26.25
C SER A 36 18.04 14.22 -25.38
N SER A 37 18.99 14.82 -24.65
CA SER A 37 19.90 14.05 -23.79
C SER A 37 19.18 13.48 -22.56
N ILE A 38 18.27 14.26 -21.96
CA ILE A 38 17.42 13.77 -20.86
C ILE A 38 16.45 12.69 -21.35
N SER A 39 15.83 12.87 -22.53
CA SER A 39 14.93 11.87 -23.10
C SER A 39 15.63 10.55 -23.37
N ALA A 40 16.85 10.58 -23.92
CA ALA A 40 17.65 9.37 -24.16
C ALA A 40 17.99 8.65 -22.84
N MET A 41 18.41 9.38 -21.81
CA MET A 41 18.67 8.82 -20.49
C MET A 41 17.41 8.18 -19.87
N LEU A 42 16.24 8.84 -20.00
CA LEU A 42 14.97 8.30 -19.49
C LEU A 42 14.54 7.03 -20.23
N LEU A 43 14.77 6.94 -21.55
CA LEU A 43 14.51 5.73 -22.34
C LEU A 43 15.40 4.57 -21.89
N GLU A 44 16.69 4.80 -21.68
CA GLU A 44 17.61 3.76 -21.19
C GLU A 44 17.25 3.28 -19.78
N LEU A 45 16.91 4.22 -18.88
CA LEU A 45 16.45 3.92 -17.53
C LEU A 45 15.14 3.12 -17.57
N GLY A 46 14.18 3.56 -18.37
CA GLY A 46 12.90 2.88 -18.57
C GLY A 46 13.08 1.46 -19.09
N LEU A 47 13.99 1.25 -20.04
CA LEU A 47 14.29 -0.09 -20.55
C LEU A 47 14.92 -1.00 -19.49
N ARG A 48 15.78 -0.46 -18.62
CA ARG A 48 16.36 -1.19 -17.49
C ARG A 48 15.27 -1.60 -16.49
N VAL A 49 14.37 -0.68 -16.15
CA VAL A 49 13.24 -0.95 -15.24
C VAL A 49 12.29 -1.98 -15.85
N TYR A 50 11.95 -1.86 -17.13
CA TYR A 50 11.09 -2.82 -17.83
C TYR A 50 11.67 -4.24 -17.78
N LYS A 51 12.97 -4.41 -18.08
CA LYS A 51 13.65 -5.70 -17.98
C LYS A 51 13.63 -6.26 -16.56
N ALA A 52 13.90 -5.42 -15.56
CA ALA A 52 13.85 -5.82 -14.15
C ALA A 52 12.43 -6.24 -13.71
N GLN A 53 11.40 -5.56 -14.20
CA GLN A 53 10.00 -5.95 -13.96
C GLN A 53 9.64 -7.26 -14.66
N MET A 54 10.07 -7.48 -15.91
CA MET A 54 9.83 -8.75 -16.61
C MET A 54 10.48 -9.93 -15.90
N ALA A 55 11.69 -9.77 -15.37
CA ALA A 55 12.35 -10.81 -14.58
C ALA A 55 11.60 -11.15 -13.26
N ARG A 56 10.80 -10.22 -12.73
CA ARG A 56 9.98 -10.41 -11.52
C ARG A 56 8.56 -10.90 -11.79
N LYS A 57 8.14 -10.98 -13.06
CA LYS A 57 6.76 -11.31 -13.46
C LYS A 57 6.38 -12.80 -13.33
N GLU A 58 7.21 -13.65 -12.71
CA GLU A 58 6.85 -15.06 -12.49
C GLU A 58 5.58 -15.25 -11.64
N SER A 59 5.10 -14.21 -10.94
CA SER A 59 3.75 -14.23 -10.37
C SER A 59 3.08 -12.86 -10.55
N ALA A 60 2.17 -12.75 -11.50
CA ALA A 60 1.23 -11.63 -11.53
C ALA A 60 0.41 -11.66 -10.23
N PHE A 61 0.19 -10.50 -9.62
CA PHE A 61 -0.53 -10.41 -8.36
C PHE A 61 -1.93 -11.04 -8.49
N ASN A 62 -2.18 -12.09 -7.72
CA ASN A 62 -3.45 -12.78 -7.69
C ASN A 62 -4.31 -12.24 -6.55
N GLN A 63 -5.26 -11.37 -6.87
CA GLN A 63 -6.16 -10.75 -5.90
C GLN A 63 -6.95 -11.80 -5.09
N THR A 64 -7.40 -12.88 -5.74
CA THR A 64 -8.19 -13.93 -5.08
C THR A 64 -7.37 -14.69 -4.06
N GLU A 65 -6.13 -15.08 -4.41
CA GLU A 65 -5.24 -15.78 -3.49
C GLU A 65 -4.82 -14.85 -2.33
N PHE A 66 -4.56 -13.58 -2.63
CA PHE A 66 -4.29 -12.58 -1.60
C PHE A 66 -5.45 -12.43 -0.62
N ASN A 67 -6.68 -12.27 -1.10
CA ASN A 67 -7.86 -12.13 -0.26
C ASN A 67 -8.10 -13.37 0.60
N LYS A 68 -7.87 -14.56 0.05
CA LYS A 68 -7.97 -15.83 0.77
C LYS A 68 -6.97 -15.92 1.92
N VAL A 69 -5.69 -15.65 1.65
CA VAL A 69 -4.62 -15.67 2.66
C VAL A 69 -4.85 -14.61 3.72
N LEU A 70 -5.28 -13.42 3.33
CA LEU A 70 -5.61 -12.33 4.25
C LEU A 70 -6.76 -12.73 5.19
N LEU A 71 -7.87 -13.22 4.64
CA LEU A 71 -9.03 -13.64 5.43
C LEU A 71 -8.67 -14.77 6.40
N GLU A 72 -7.93 -15.78 5.92
CA GLU A 72 -7.47 -16.90 6.74
C GLU A 72 -6.63 -16.43 7.94
N ASN A 73 -5.67 -15.52 7.69
CA ASN A 73 -4.80 -15.02 8.75
C ASN A 73 -5.55 -14.13 9.76
N ILE A 74 -6.47 -13.29 9.30
CA ILE A 74 -7.30 -12.46 10.19
C ILE A 74 -8.18 -13.35 11.07
N LEU A 75 -8.86 -14.34 10.50
CA LEU A 75 -9.72 -15.26 11.25
C LEU A 75 -8.93 -16.10 12.27
N LYS A 76 -7.77 -16.64 11.86
CA LYS A 76 -6.88 -17.38 12.78
C LYS A 76 -6.41 -16.50 13.93
N THR A 77 -6.06 -15.26 13.65
CA THR A 77 -5.61 -14.29 14.66
C THR A 77 -6.75 -13.99 15.62
N GLN A 78 -7.93 -13.64 15.12
CA GLN A 78 -9.11 -13.36 15.94
C GLN A 78 -9.46 -14.54 16.86
N LEU A 79 -9.53 -15.76 16.31
CA LEU A 79 -9.82 -16.97 17.08
C LEU A 79 -8.76 -17.30 18.12
N SER A 80 -7.50 -16.92 17.88
CA SER A 80 -6.40 -17.11 18.84
C SER A 80 -6.46 -16.07 19.95
N VAL A 81 -6.67 -14.80 19.58
CA VAL A 81 -6.77 -13.67 20.52
C VAL A 81 -7.97 -13.81 21.45
N VAL A 82 -9.13 -14.29 20.96
CA VAL A 82 -10.29 -14.56 21.84
C VAL A 82 -9.95 -15.60 22.91
N LYS A 83 -9.18 -16.65 22.57
CA LYS A 83 -8.72 -17.64 23.56
C LYS A 83 -7.73 -17.03 24.55
N ILE A 84 -6.79 -16.21 24.07
CA ILE A 84 -5.83 -15.48 24.92
C ILE A 84 -6.56 -14.54 25.88
N LEU A 85 -7.60 -13.85 25.41
CA LEU A 85 -8.44 -12.97 26.23
C LEU A 85 -9.14 -13.77 27.33
N GLY A 86 -9.74 -14.92 26.97
CA GLY A 86 -10.34 -15.83 27.93
C GLY A 86 -9.35 -16.30 29.00
N ILE A 87 -8.17 -16.77 28.61
CA ILE A 87 -7.11 -17.21 29.54
C ILE A 87 -6.65 -16.04 30.42
N SER A 88 -6.41 -14.87 29.84
CA SER A 88 -5.94 -13.67 30.54
C SER A 88 -6.96 -13.18 31.57
N SER A 89 -8.27 -13.30 31.28
CA SER A 89 -9.34 -12.93 32.22
C SER A 89 -9.35 -13.77 33.50
N LEU A 90 -8.78 -14.98 33.45
CA LEU A 90 -8.68 -15.90 34.59
C LEU A 90 -7.41 -15.68 35.42
N SER A 91 -6.52 -14.78 35.00
CA SER A 91 -5.25 -14.52 35.66
C SER A 91 -5.47 -14.00 37.09
N PRO A 92 -4.72 -14.49 38.10
CA PRO A 92 -4.84 -14.03 39.48
C PRO A 92 -4.50 -12.55 39.63
N HIS A 93 -3.68 -11.98 38.73
CA HIS A 93 -3.28 -10.58 38.77
C HIS A 93 -4.39 -9.59 38.40
N VAL A 94 -5.45 -10.05 37.75
CA VAL A 94 -6.60 -9.22 37.35
C VAL A 94 -7.89 -9.60 38.10
N ARG A 95 -7.81 -10.60 38.99
CA ARG A 95 -8.95 -11.10 39.74
C ARG A 95 -9.54 -10.00 40.64
N GLY A 96 -10.87 -9.85 40.60
CA GLY A 96 -11.60 -8.84 41.37
C GLY A 96 -11.58 -7.44 40.76
N ASN A 97 -10.94 -7.27 39.60
CA ASN A 97 -11.02 -6.02 38.84
C ASN A 97 -12.14 -6.12 37.79
N PRO A 98 -13.23 -5.35 37.90
CA PRO A 98 -14.38 -5.43 37.00
C PRO A 98 -14.00 -5.08 35.55
N LYS A 99 -12.92 -4.34 35.32
CA LYS A 99 -12.43 -4.01 33.97
C LYS A 99 -11.96 -5.22 33.18
N PHE A 100 -11.52 -6.27 33.86
CA PHE A 100 -10.98 -7.48 33.24
C PHE A 100 -11.89 -8.70 33.43
N GLU A 101 -13.11 -8.48 33.92
CA GLU A 101 -14.15 -9.50 33.88
C GLU A 101 -14.50 -9.79 32.42
N TYR A 102 -14.52 -11.08 32.07
CA TYR A 102 -14.70 -11.51 30.69
C TYR A 102 -15.99 -10.97 30.06
N ALA A 103 -17.11 -10.96 30.79
CA ALA A 103 -18.39 -10.43 30.32
C ALA A 103 -18.29 -8.94 29.96
N ASN A 104 -17.66 -8.13 30.80
CA ASN A 104 -17.52 -6.69 30.58
C ASN A 104 -16.60 -6.41 29.38
N MET A 105 -15.51 -7.17 29.23
CA MET A 105 -14.62 -7.04 28.08
C MET A 105 -15.31 -7.43 26.76
N VAL A 106 -16.14 -8.48 26.77
CA VAL A 106 -16.89 -8.91 25.57
C VAL A 106 -17.89 -7.84 25.14
N GLU A 107 -18.62 -7.24 26.08
CA GLU A 107 -19.57 -6.15 25.78
C GLU A 107 -18.86 -4.90 25.25
N ASP A 108 -17.74 -4.50 25.86
CA ASP A 108 -16.93 -3.35 25.39
C ASP A 108 -16.38 -3.59 23.97
N ILE A 109 -15.87 -4.80 23.69
CA ILE A 109 -15.41 -5.17 22.34
C ILE A 109 -16.58 -5.13 21.35
N ARG A 110 -17.75 -5.68 21.72
CA ARG A 110 -18.93 -5.70 20.86
C ARG A 110 -19.41 -4.29 20.52
N ALA A 111 -19.49 -3.40 21.51
CA ALA A 111 -19.92 -2.03 21.31
C ALA A 111 -18.95 -1.26 20.38
N LYS A 112 -17.65 -1.40 20.60
CA LYS A 112 -16.62 -0.78 19.74
C LYS A 112 -16.68 -1.29 18.31
N VAL A 113 -16.79 -2.61 18.12
CA VAL A 113 -16.92 -3.19 16.78
C VAL A 113 -18.20 -2.72 16.10
N GLY A 114 -19.32 -2.63 16.81
CA GLY A 114 -20.58 -2.09 16.27
C GLY A 114 -20.42 -0.68 15.73
N TYR A 115 -19.80 0.22 16.51
CA TYR A 115 -19.52 1.60 16.09
C TYR A 115 -18.64 1.65 14.84
N GLU A 116 -17.58 0.84 14.76
CA GLU A 116 -16.71 0.80 13.58
C GLU A 116 -17.43 0.24 12.35
N MET A 117 -18.31 -0.76 12.53
CA MET A 117 -19.09 -1.34 11.44
C MET A 117 -20.11 -0.33 10.89
N GLU A 118 -20.78 0.42 11.76
CA GLU A 118 -21.74 1.45 11.36
C GLU A 118 -21.11 2.55 10.50
N ASN A 119 -19.82 2.84 10.62
CA ASN A 119 -19.13 3.85 9.82
C ASN A 119 -19.00 3.48 8.33
N PHE A 120 -19.04 2.18 7.99
CA PHE A 120 -18.81 1.68 6.64
C PHE A 120 -19.97 0.86 6.09
N PHE A 121 -20.82 0.29 6.96
CA PHE A 121 -21.91 -0.59 6.61
C PHE A 121 -23.18 -0.13 7.34
N HIS A 122 -23.83 0.90 6.78
CA HIS A 122 -25.08 1.41 7.33
C HIS A 122 -26.21 0.39 7.12
N GLU A 123 -26.93 0.03 8.18
CA GLU A 123 -28.05 -0.92 8.10
C GLU A 123 -29.17 -0.48 7.14
N ASN A 124 -29.24 0.82 6.84
CA ASN A 124 -30.25 1.43 5.97
C ASN A 124 -29.88 1.46 4.47
N GLU A 125 -28.67 1.02 4.10
CA GLU A 125 -28.20 1.00 2.70
C GLU A 125 -28.23 -0.41 2.07
N ILE A 126 -28.86 -1.37 2.76
CA ILE A 126 -29.10 -2.71 2.20
C ILE A 126 -30.33 -2.62 1.29
N GLU A 127 -30.14 -2.19 0.03
CA GLU A 127 -31.09 -2.38 -1.09
C GLU A 127 -31.18 -3.86 -1.52
#